data_AF-A0A7S0GH14-F1
#
_entry.id   AF-A0A7S0GH14-F1
#
_cell.length_a   1.000
_cell.length_b   1.000
_cell.length_c   1.000
_cell.angle_alpha   90.00
_cell.angle_beta   90.00
_cell.angle_gamma   90.00
#
_symmetry.space_group_name_H-M   'P 1'
#
loop_
_entity.id
_entity.type
_entity.pdbx_description
1 polymer ?
#
loop_
_entity_poly.entity_id
_entity_poly.type
_entity_poly.pdbx_seq_one_letter_code
_entity_poly.pdbx_strand_id
1 'polypeptide(L)'
;LHDFYPHANSPYILLALSPNQGDSYILREFNLDTRQLLSPDDGDGYEISTLGMHYVSYRSPDELLIGTDFGEESWTESGHSRVIKAWKRGTPLSDATTVYEGLVSDVAVSQWSYTDRGYHHEFRTRTIALYNVYWEYRVVDGEGGGCGFRHVPRPPDANLR
;
A
#
# COMPACT_ATOMS: atom_id res chain seq x y z
N LEU A 1 7.84 11.66 11.05
CA LEU A 1 8.71 11.26 9.93
C LEU A 1 7.91 11.59 8.66
N HIS A 2 8.45 12.37 7.72
CA HIS A 2 7.78 12.51 6.42
C HIS A 2 8.22 11.30 5.60
N ASP A 3 7.33 10.33 5.47
CA ASP A 3 7.64 9.11 4.76
C ASP A 3 7.56 9.36 3.25
N PHE A 4 8.62 8.93 2.57
CA PHE A 4 8.75 8.94 1.13
C PHE A 4 8.58 7.51 0.63
N TYR A 5 7.72 7.33 -0.36
CA TYR A 5 7.49 6.02 -0.96
C TYR A 5 7.95 6.07 -2.43
N PRO A 6 9.23 5.80 -2.71
CA PRO A 6 9.73 5.81 -4.08
C PRO A 6 9.28 4.58 -4.85
N HIS A 7 9.02 4.74 -6.14
CA HIS A 7 8.94 3.60 -7.05
C HIS A 7 10.34 3.28 -7.60
N ALA A 8 10.78 2.02 -7.49
CA ALA A 8 12.16 1.63 -7.84
C ALA A 8 12.53 1.89 -9.32
N ASN A 9 11.54 1.89 -10.23
CA ASN A 9 11.74 2.02 -11.68
C ASN A 9 10.94 3.19 -12.30
N SER A 10 10.66 4.25 -11.56
CA SER A 10 9.92 5.43 -12.06
C SER A 10 10.40 6.71 -11.35
N PRO A 11 10.29 7.90 -11.97
CA PRO A 11 10.57 9.18 -11.29
C PRO A 11 9.51 9.57 -10.26
N TYR A 12 8.47 8.76 -10.06
CA TYR A 12 7.40 9.06 -9.10
C TYR A 12 7.76 8.69 -7.66
N ILE A 13 7.36 9.56 -6.75
CA ILE A 13 7.47 9.38 -5.31
C ILE A 13 6.19 9.87 -4.64
N LEU A 14 5.70 9.14 -3.65
CA LEU A 14 4.59 9.62 -2.82
C LEU A 14 5.13 10.37 -1.61
N LEU A 15 4.49 11.49 -1.31
CA LEU A 15 4.78 12.35 -0.18
C LEU A 15 3.66 12.23 0.85
N ALA A 16 4.00 11.78 2.06
CA ALA A 16 3.12 11.84 3.22
C ALA A 16 3.30 13.20 3.94
N LEU A 17 2.28 14.05 3.86
CA LEU A 17 2.29 15.42 4.38
C LEU A 17 1.40 15.52 5.62
N SER A 18 2.00 15.59 6.80
CA SER A 18 1.29 15.78 8.06
C SER A 18 1.37 17.25 8.52
N PRO A 19 0.25 17.91 8.89
CA PRO A 19 0.25 19.31 9.31
C PRO A 19 0.95 19.56 10.66
N ASN A 20 1.28 18.54 11.45
CA ASN A 20 1.92 18.69 12.77
C ASN A 20 2.90 17.56 13.14
N GLN A 21 3.43 16.83 12.15
CA GLN A 21 4.25 15.62 12.39
C GLN A 21 3.54 14.50 13.16
N GLY A 22 2.20 14.51 13.19
CA GLY A 22 1.40 13.43 13.77
C GLY A 22 1.25 12.25 12.79
N ASP A 23 0.61 11.19 13.25
CA ASP A 23 0.43 9.95 12.47
C ASP A 23 -0.59 10.08 11.33
N SER A 24 -1.40 11.15 11.35
CA SER A 24 -2.31 11.47 10.24
C SER A 24 -1.63 12.36 9.20
N TYR A 25 -1.84 12.06 7.93
CA TYR A 25 -1.29 12.79 6.80
C TYR A 25 -2.25 12.84 5.60
N ILE A 26 -1.99 13.76 4.67
CA ILE A 26 -2.51 13.72 3.31
C ILE A 26 -1.43 13.13 2.38
N LEU A 27 -1.84 12.56 1.26
CA LEU A 27 -0.92 11.95 0.28
C LEU A 27 -0.91 12.75 -1.01
N ARG A 28 0.28 13.04 -1.54
CA ARG A 28 0.47 13.62 -2.87
C ARG A 28 1.58 12.92 -3.62
N GLU A 29 1.40 12.70 -4.92
CA GLU A 29 2.45 12.21 -5.80
C GLU A 29 3.31 13.34 -6.37
N PHE A 30 4.61 13.12 -6.44
CA PHE A 30 5.60 14.06 -6.96
C PHE A 30 6.44 13.38 -8.05
N ASN A 31 6.70 14.10 -9.13
CA ASN A 31 7.59 13.66 -10.20
C ASN A 31 8.98 14.31 -10.01
N LEU A 32 10.00 13.49 -9.81
CA LEU A 32 11.39 13.93 -9.59
C LEU A 32 12.02 14.58 -10.81
N ASP A 33 11.62 14.20 -12.03
CA ASP A 33 12.16 14.75 -13.28
C ASP A 33 11.64 16.16 -13.53
N THR A 34 10.33 16.35 -13.41
CA THR A 34 9.67 17.66 -13.62
C THR A 34 9.71 18.54 -12.38
N ARG A 35 9.98 17.95 -11.21
CA ARG A 35 9.96 18.58 -9.87
C ARG A 35 8.61 19.20 -9.53
N GLN A 36 7.54 18.51 -9.88
CA GLN A 36 6.17 18.98 -9.71
C GLN A 36 5.34 17.97 -8.93
N LEU A 37 4.41 18.50 -8.12
CA LEU A 37 3.29 17.71 -7.62
C LEU A 37 2.37 17.39 -8.78
N LEU A 38 1.99 16.13 -8.90
CA LEU A 38 1.04 15.70 -9.91
C LEU A 38 -0.38 16.02 -9.43
N SER A 39 -1.23 16.44 -10.37
CA SER A 39 -2.65 16.73 -10.12
C SER A 39 -3.50 15.55 -10.59
N PRO A 40 -4.51 15.13 -9.81
CA PRO A 40 -5.54 14.21 -10.29
C PRO A 40 -6.33 14.79 -11.48
N ASP A 41 -6.50 16.12 -11.53
CA ASP A 41 -7.27 16.80 -12.59
C ASP A 41 -6.60 16.70 -13.96
N ASP A 42 -5.27 16.56 -13.98
CA ASP A 42 -4.49 16.32 -15.20
C ASP A 42 -4.36 14.82 -15.52
N GLY A 43 -5.07 13.95 -14.77
CA GLY A 43 -5.12 12.50 -14.97
C GLY A 43 -3.93 11.71 -14.42
N ASP A 44 -2.88 12.41 -14.00
CA ASP A 44 -1.55 11.83 -13.85
C ASP A 44 -1.06 11.72 -12.41
N GLY A 45 -1.83 12.09 -11.39
CA GLY A 45 -1.38 12.08 -9.99
C GLY A 45 -2.26 11.31 -9.02
N TYR A 46 -1.64 10.54 -8.12
CA TYR A 46 -2.31 10.03 -6.93
C TYR A 46 -2.44 11.10 -5.84
N GLU A 47 -3.64 11.27 -5.29
CA GLU A 47 -3.94 12.17 -4.19
C GLU A 47 -4.91 11.54 -3.18
N ILE A 48 -4.60 11.69 -1.89
CA ILE A 48 -5.56 11.52 -0.80
C ILE A 48 -5.59 12.84 -0.03
N SER A 49 -6.67 13.61 -0.20
CA SER A 49 -6.82 14.93 0.42
C SER A 49 -7.36 14.87 1.85
N THR A 50 -7.92 13.73 2.26
CA THR A 50 -8.40 13.51 3.63
C THR A 50 -7.23 13.25 4.58
N LEU A 51 -7.14 14.06 5.63
CA LEU A 51 -6.17 13.86 6.70
C LEU A 51 -6.54 12.60 7.50
N GLY A 52 -5.66 11.60 7.51
CA GLY A 52 -5.91 10.34 8.20
C GLY A 52 -4.67 9.44 8.24
N MET A 53 -4.80 8.29 8.90
CA MET A 53 -3.82 7.22 8.76
C MET A 53 -4.08 6.47 7.46
N HIS A 54 -3.05 6.30 6.65
CA HIS A 54 -3.17 5.58 5.39
C HIS A 54 -2.09 4.50 5.30
N TYR A 55 -2.30 3.57 4.39
CA TYR A 55 -1.30 2.61 3.95
C TYR A 55 -1.14 2.80 2.45
N VAL A 56 0.10 2.92 1.98
CA VAL A 56 0.39 3.11 0.55
C VAL A 56 1.62 2.32 0.13
N SER A 57 1.56 1.70 -1.05
CA SER A 57 2.72 1.06 -1.68
C SER A 57 2.48 1.00 -3.18
N TYR A 58 3.46 1.39 -4.00
CA TYR A 58 3.32 1.16 -5.43
C TYR A 58 3.32 -0.35 -5.73
N ARG A 59 2.37 -0.76 -6.56
CA ARG A 59 2.36 -2.07 -7.20
C ARG A 59 3.08 -2.05 -8.53
N SER A 60 2.87 -0.97 -9.28
CA SER A 60 3.53 -0.68 -10.54
C SER A 60 3.60 0.84 -10.72
N PRO A 61 4.21 1.37 -11.79
CA PRO A 61 4.14 2.80 -12.09
C PRO A 61 2.72 3.35 -12.19
N ASP A 62 1.72 2.51 -12.52
CA ASP A 62 0.34 2.92 -12.79
C ASP A 62 -0.70 2.26 -11.86
N GLU A 63 -0.25 1.61 -10.78
CA GLU A 63 -1.15 1.01 -9.80
C GLU A 63 -0.60 1.14 -8.38
N LEU A 64 -1.42 1.67 -7.46
CA LEU A 64 -1.12 1.86 -6.05
C LEU A 64 -1.90 0.85 -5.20
N LEU A 65 -1.23 0.18 -4.27
CA LEU A 65 -1.87 -0.52 -3.16
C LEU A 65 -2.16 0.50 -2.06
N ILE A 66 -3.41 0.57 -1.65
CA ILE A 66 -3.91 1.60 -0.75
C ILE A 66 -4.83 1.01 0.32
N GLY A 67 -4.57 1.36 1.57
CA GLY A 67 -5.48 1.20 2.69
C GLY A 67 -5.82 2.58 3.25
N THR A 68 -7.07 3.01 3.12
CA THR A 68 -7.56 4.31 3.58
C THR A 68 -9.01 4.12 4.03
N ASP A 69 -9.64 5.20 4.47
CA ASP A 69 -11.07 5.20 4.74
C ASP A 69 -11.88 4.89 3.47
N PHE A 70 -12.46 3.69 3.44
CA PHE A 70 -13.47 3.29 2.45
C PHE A 70 -14.85 3.08 3.10
N GLY A 71 -15.05 3.58 4.33
CA GLY A 71 -16.21 3.35 5.19
C GLY A 71 -15.86 2.61 6.48
N GLU A 72 -16.82 2.48 7.39
CA GLU A 72 -16.64 1.88 8.74
C GLU A 72 -15.99 0.49 8.70
N GLU A 73 -16.38 -0.33 7.72
CA GLU A 73 -15.87 -1.69 7.52
C GLU A 73 -14.41 -1.75 7.02
N SER A 74 -13.76 -0.62 6.75
CA SER A 74 -12.38 -0.58 6.26
C SER A 74 -11.32 -0.63 7.37
N TRP A 75 -11.74 -0.57 8.64
CA TRP A 75 -10.88 -0.48 9.81
C TRP A 75 -10.91 -1.74 10.69
N THR A 76 -9.78 -2.05 11.30
CA THR A 76 -9.70 -2.96 12.44
C THR A 76 -10.19 -2.26 13.72
N GLU A 77 -10.51 -3.03 14.77
CA GLU A 77 -10.83 -2.48 16.10
C GLU A 77 -9.69 -1.62 16.69
N SER A 78 -8.45 -1.82 16.23
CA SER A 78 -7.28 -1.07 16.67
C SER A 78 -7.02 0.23 15.90
N GLY A 79 -7.86 0.56 14.89
CA GLY A 79 -7.74 1.79 14.12
C GLY A 79 -6.79 1.73 12.91
N HIS A 80 -6.35 0.54 12.50
CA HIS A 80 -5.58 0.36 11.25
C HIS A 80 -6.44 -0.15 10.12
N SER A 81 -6.04 0.13 8.88
CA SER A 81 -6.74 -0.39 7.71
C SER A 81 -6.74 -1.92 7.70
N ARG A 82 -7.92 -2.51 7.50
CA ARG A 82 -8.10 -3.95 7.29
C ARG A 82 -8.29 -4.32 5.82
N VAL A 83 -8.54 -3.35 4.95
CA VAL A 83 -8.82 -3.54 3.52
C VAL A 83 -7.74 -2.84 2.70
N ILE A 84 -7.01 -3.62 1.89
CA ILE A 84 -6.11 -3.09 0.88
C ILE A 84 -6.77 -3.19 -0.50
N LYS A 85 -6.80 -2.07 -1.20
CA LYS A 85 -7.29 -1.97 -2.58
C LYS A 85 -6.15 -1.67 -3.55
N ALA A 86 -6.29 -2.13 -4.79
CA ALA A 86 -5.47 -1.71 -5.91
C ALA A 86 -6.17 -0.56 -6.64
N TRP A 87 -5.50 0.59 -6.75
CA TRP A 87 -5.98 1.81 -7.35
C TRP A 87 -5.18 2.16 -8.60
N LYS A 88 -5.84 2.15 -9.76
CA LYS A 88 -5.21 2.41 -11.05
C LYS A 88 -5.08 3.91 -11.32
N ARG A 89 -3.95 4.31 -11.91
CA ARG A 89 -3.72 5.69 -12.35
C ARG A 89 -4.84 6.14 -13.30
N GLY A 90 -5.24 7.41 -13.20
CA GLY A 90 -6.31 8.00 -14.01
C GLY A 90 -7.73 7.56 -13.64
N THR A 91 -7.91 6.77 -12.58
CA THR A 91 -9.25 6.39 -12.07
C THR A 91 -9.53 7.08 -10.74
N PRO A 92 -10.79 7.36 -10.38
CA PRO A 92 -11.11 7.86 -9.06
C PRO A 92 -10.85 6.78 -7.99
N LEU A 93 -10.50 7.20 -6.78
CA LEU A 93 -10.24 6.30 -5.65
C LEU A 93 -11.41 5.34 -5.35
N SER A 94 -12.65 5.75 -5.65
CA SER A 94 -13.85 4.91 -5.54
C SER A 94 -13.81 3.64 -6.38
N ASP A 95 -13.07 3.65 -7.49
CA ASP A 95 -12.98 2.54 -8.44
C ASP A 95 -11.88 1.53 -8.04
N ALA A 96 -11.15 1.80 -6.96
CA ALA A 96 -10.12 0.90 -6.46
C ALA A 96 -10.74 -0.47 -6.09
N THR A 97 -10.05 -1.54 -6.46
CA THR A 97 -10.52 -2.92 -6.30
C THR A 97 -9.89 -3.55 -5.07
N THR A 98 -10.69 -4.15 -4.17
CA THR A 98 -10.15 -4.89 -3.02
C THR A 98 -9.28 -6.06 -3.48
N VAL A 99 -8.04 -6.09 -3.02
CA VAL A 99 -7.06 -7.16 -3.32
C VAL A 99 -6.67 -7.95 -2.08
N TYR A 100 -6.87 -7.38 -0.90
CA TYR A 100 -6.66 -8.08 0.36
C TYR A 100 -7.53 -7.52 1.47
N GLU A 101 -7.98 -8.41 2.35
CA GLU A 101 -8.83 -8.09 3.48
C GLU A 101 -8.46 -9.00 4.67
N GLY A 102 -8.22 -8.39 5.82
CA GLY A 102 -8.02 -9.08 7.09
C GLY A 102 -9.29 -9.10 7.94
N LEU A 103 -9.18 -9.66 9.14
CA LEU A 103 -10.28 -9.69 10.11
C LEU A 103 -10.37 -8.37 10.87
N VAL A 104 -11.58 -8.05 11.34
CA VAL A 104 -11.83 -6.88 12.21
C VAL A 104 -11.01 -6.95 13.50
N SER A 105 -10.74 -8.15 13.99
CA SER A 105 -9.95 -8.43 15.20
C SER A 105 -8.43 -8.48 14.98
N ASP A 106 -7.95 -8.35 13.74
CA ASP A 106 -6.52 -8.18 13.50
C ASP A 106 -6.08 -6.80 14.02
N VAL A 107 -4.79 -6.66 14.33
CA VAL A 107 -4.19 -5.35 14.60
C VAL A 107 -4.05 -4.55 13.30
N ALA A 108 -3.54 -5.15 12.23
CA ALA A 108 -3.33 -4.43 10.97
C ALA A 108 -3.20 -5.37 9.79
N VAL A 109 -3.42 -4.82 8.60
CA VAL A 109 -3.20 -5.48 7.32
C VAL A 109 -2.26 -4.64 6.47
N SER A 110 -1.38 -5.29 5.71
CA SER A 110 -0.49 -4.60 4.77
C SER A 110 -0.27 -5.46 3.54
N GLN A 111 -0.07 -4.84 2.37
CA GLN A 111 0.36 -5.51 1.15
C GLN A 111 1.22 -4.57 0.33
N TRP A 112 2.41 -5.00 -0.06
CA TRP A 112 3.33 -4.21 -0.86
C TRP A 112 3.92 -5.04 -1.97
N SER A 113 4.46 -4.33 -2.96
CA SER A 113 5.21 -4.95 -4.04
C SER A 113 6.68 -4.59 -3.95
N TYR A 114 7.53 -5.50 -4.38
CA TYR A 114 8.96 -5.34 -4.40
C TYR A 114 9.50 -5.85 -5.72
N THR A 115 10.20 -4.96 -6.44
CA THR A 115 10.86 -5.30 -7.69
C THR A 115 12.36 -5.27 -7.48
N ASP A 116 13.02 -6.40 -7.68
CA ASP A 116 14.48 -6.52 -7.58
C ASP A 116 15.01 -7.36 -8.74
N ARG A 117 16.06 -6.85 -9.42
CA ARG A 117 16.74 -7.54 -10.53
C ARG A 117 15.79 -8.08 -11.62
N GLY A 118 14.67 -7.39 -11.87
CA GLY A 118 13.66 -7.79 -12.85
C GLY A 118 12.62 -8.79 -12.35
N TYR A 119 12.73 -9.26 -11.11
CA TYR A 119 11.71 -10.07 -10.45
C TYR A 119 10.71 -9.17 -9.74
N HIS A 120 9.42 -9.45 -9.92
CA HIS A 120 8.35 -8.76 -9.22
C HIS A 120 7.72 -9.68 -8.18
N HIS A 121 7.76 -9.25 -6.93
CA HIS A 121 7.23 -9.96 -5.79
C HIS A 121 6.13 -9.13 -5.13
N GLU A 122 5.13 -9.82 -4.62
CA GLU A 122 4.17 -9.21 -3.70
C GLU A 122 4.20 -9.93 -2.37
N PHE A 123 4.12 -9.15 -1.31
CA PHE A 123 4.03 -9.62 0.06
C PHE A 123 2.80 -9.03 0.70
N ARG A 124 2.18 -9.78 1.60
CA ARG A 124 1.10 -9.29 2.43
C ARG A 124 1.17 -9.88 3.82
N THR A 125 0.67 -9.13 4.78
CA THR A 125 0.69 -9.49 6.19
C THR A 125 -0.64 -9.22 6.86
N ARG A 126 -0.98 -10.13 7.79
CA ARG A 126 -1.95 -9.87 8.85
C ARG A 126 -1.22 -9.87 10.18
N THR A 127 -1.24 -8.74 10.86
CA THR A 127 -0.76 -8.63 12.24
C THR A 127 -1.91 -9.05 13.14
N ILE A 128 -1.88 -10.28 13.65
CA ILE A 128 -2.94 -10.84 14.49
C ILE A 128 -2.79 -10.32 15.93
N ALA A 129 -1.54 -10.21 16.38
CA ALA A 129 -1.16 -9.60 17.65
C ALA A 129 0.24 -8.99 17.49
N LEU A 130 0.68 -8.15 18.44
CA LEU A 130 1.98 -7.45 18.41
C LEU A 130 3.17 -8.30 17.94
N TYR A 131 3.23 -9.57 18.34
CA TYR A 131 4.32 -10.49 17.99
C TYR A 131 3.93 -11.63 17.06
N ASN A 132 2.67 -11.67 16.60
CA ASN A 132 2.16 -12.72 15.73
C ASN A 132 1.70 -12.13 14.39
N VAL A 133 2.58 -12.25 13.39
CA VAL A 133 2.32 -11.77 12.04
C VAL A 133 2.25 -12.96 11.08
N TYR A 134 1.16 -13.06 10.33
CA TYR A 134 1.01 -14.04 9.27
C TYR A 134 1.52 -13.44 7.96
N TRP A 135 2.50 -14.11 7.36
CA TRP A 135 3.17 -13.63 6.14
C TRP A 135 2.78 -14.50 4.96
N GLU A 136 2.45 -13.84 3.86
CA GLU A 136 2.22 -14.47 2.57
C GLU A 136 3.01 -13.75 1.48
N TYR A 137 3.45 -14.51 0.48
CA TYR A 137 4.18 -13.99 -0.67
C TYR A 137 3.66 -14.60 -1.96
N ARG A 138 3.85 -13.90 -3.07
CA ARG A 138 3.76 -14.47 -4.42
C ARG A 138 4.83 -13.90 -5.33
N VAL A 139 5.17 -14.70 -6.34
CA VAL A 139 5.93 -14.23 -7.51
C VAL A 139 4.91 -13.84 -8.57
N VAL A 140 5.09 -12.66 -9.14
CA VAL A 140 4.23 -12.15 -10.20
C VAL A 140 4.97 -12.33 -11.53
N ASP A 141 4.58 -13.37 -12.27
CA ASP A 141 5.13 -13.66 -13.60
C ASP A 141 4.29 -12.93 -14.66
N GLY A 142 4.79 -11.81 -15.21
CA GLY A 142 4.14 -11.09 -16.32
C GLY A 142 2.67 -10.68 -16.06
N GLU A 143 1.96 -10.22 -17.10
CA GLU A 143 0.57 -9.75 -16.98
C GLU A 143 -0.36 -10.84 -16.39
N GLY A 144 -0.63 -10.73 -15.09
CA GLY A 144 -1.72 -11.43 -14.40
C GLY A 144 -1.52 -12.92 -14.07
N GLY A 145 -0.36 -13.52 -14.38
CA GLY A 145 -0.15 -14.97 -14.33
C GLY A 145 0.52 -15.52 -13.06
N GLY A 146 0.76 -14.71 -12.04
CA GLY A 146 1.42 -15.16 -10.81
C GLY A 146 0.62 -16.25 -10.07
N CYS A 147 1.31 -17.23 -9.51
CA CYS A 147 0.69 -18.18 -8.58
C CYS A 147 0.02 -17.42 -7.40
N GLY A 148 -1.06 -17.97 -6.86
CA GLY A 148 -1.71 -17.42 -5.66
C GLY A 148 -0.73 -17.20 -4.49
N PHE A 149 -1.10 -16.32 -3.57
CA PHE A 149 -0.33 -16.07 -2.35
C PHE A 149 -0.07 -17.37 -1.58
N ARG A 150 1.17 -17.54 -1.11
CA ARG A 150 1.63 -18.69 -0.34
C ARG A 150 2.15 -18.22 1.00
N HIS A 151 1.94 -19.01 2.05
CA HIS A 151 2.53 -18.73 3.35
C HIS A 151 4.06 -18.72 3.28
N VAL A 152 4.70 -17.74 3.92
CA VAL A 152 6.17 -17.74 4.07
C VAL A 152 6.54 -18.72 5.18
N PRO A 153 7.25 -19.83 4.88
CA PRO A 153 7.68 -20.76 5.92
C PRO A 153 8.67 -20.08 6.86
N ARG A 154 8.38 -20.10 8.16
CA ARG A 154 9.23 -19.52 9.20
C ARG A 154 9.28 -20.40 10.44
N PRO A 155 10.37 -20.37 11.22
CA PRO A 155 10.37 -20.97 12.56
C PRO A 155 9.23 -20.39 13.43
N PRO A 156 8.65 -21.18 14.35
CA PRO A 156 7.48 -20.78 15.14
C PRO A 156 7.63 -19.43 15.89
N ASP A 157 8.85 -19.11 16.34
CA ASP A 157 9.12 -17.94 17.18
C ASP A 157 9.84 -16.79 16.42
N ALA A 158 10.00 -16.92 15.10
CA ALA A 158 10.77 -15.97 14.30
C ALA A 158 9.87 -15.02 13.51
N ASN A 159 10.02 -13.71 13.69
CA ASN A 159 9.37 -12.71 12.84
C ASN A 159 10.35 -12.20 11.77
N LEU A 160 9.82 -11.92 10.58
CA LEU A 160 10.55 -11.19 9.54
C LEU A 160 10.60 -9.70 9.93
N ARG A 161 11.74 -9.05 9.66
CA ARG A 161 11.97 -7.61 9.85
C ARG A 161 12.51 -7.00 8.58
#